data_AF-A0A1B7N1C0-F1
#
_entry.id   AF-A0A1B7N1C0-F1
#
_cell.length_a   1.000
_cell.length_b   1.000
_cell.length_c   1.000
_cell.angle_alpha   90.00
_cell.angle_beta   90.00
_cell.angle_gamma   90.00
#
_symmetry.space_group_name_H-M   'P 1'
#
loop_
_entity.id
_entity.type
_entity.pdbx_description
1 polymer ?
#
loop_
_entity_poly.entity_id
_entity_poly.type
_entity_poly.pdbx_seq_one_letter_code
_entity_poly.pdbx_strand_id
1 'polypeptide(L)'
;MARDGYYTCEDVLAQTTCVMNLLEQNFPESDHVLIFDNAPTHLKRADDSLSAHNMPKGIKHWGVEKSVTAPDGTMAKEKVPMKDGRFADGHPQPFCFPPGHEHAGKFKGMAHILKERGFHDAGKLKAQCKGFKCPEGVTDCCCRRILFGWPDFTDVPTLLETNCQKRGFQVIILPKFHCELSFIEFANRSLRFIDAYRKGLNGKQAAWANKKYRGHRVLPDSIPKELDSNDIA
;
A
#
# COMPACT_ATOMS: atom_id res chain seq x y z
N MET A 1 2.01 13.23 28.99
CA MET A 1 1.49 12.11 28.18
C MET A 1 2.22 12.15 26.85
N ALA A 2 3.20 11.27 26.65
CA ALA A 2 3.85 11.14 25.35
C ALA A 2 2.79 10.66 24.35
N ARG A 3 2.73 11.25 23.15
CA ARG A 3 1.86 10.76 22.10
C ARG A 3 2.39 9.39 21.69
N ASP A 4 1.57 8.34 21.82
CA ASP A 4 1.84 7.07 21.17
C ASP A 4 2.10 7.36 19.69
N GLY A 5 3.16 6.79 19.12
CA GLY A 5 3.59 7.08 17.76
C GLY A 5 2.48 6.83 16.72
N TYR A 6 2.69 7.33 15.49
CA TYR A 6 1.78 7.00 14.39
C TYR A 6 1.80 5.49 14.12
N TYR A 7 0.63 4.92 13.83
CA TYR A 7 0.49 3.52 13.42
C TYR A 7 1.21 3.30 12.07
N THR A 8 2.21 2.43 12.07
CA THR A 8 3.15 2.24 10.96
C THR A 8 2.77 1.05 10.08
N CYS A 9 3.47 0.88 8.94
CA CYS A 9 3.31 -0.33 8.14
C CYS A 9 3.80 -1.56 8.92
N GLU A 10 4.85 -1.40 9.72
CA GLU A 10 5.42 -2.44 10.55
C GLU A 10 4.39 -2.95 11.57
N ASP A 11 3.61 -2.04 12.17
CA ASP A 11 2.50 -2.38 13.06
C ASP A 11 1.39 -3.17 12.34
N VAL A 12 1.02 -2.77 11.11
CA VAL A 12 0.06 -3.50 10.26
C VAL A 12 0.56 -4.92 9.98
N LEU A 13 1.83 -5.08 9.63
CA LEU A 13 2.42 -6.39 9.33
C LEU A 13 2.42 -7.29 10.55
N ALA A 14 2.77 -6.75 11.72
CA ALA A 14 2.74 -7.47 12.99
C ALA A 14 1.32 -7.91 13.35
N GLN A 15 0.34 -7.00 13.25
CA GLN A 15 -1.07 -7.32 13.49
C GLN A 15 -1.57 -8.39 12.52
N THR A 16 -1.29 -8.24 11.23
CA THR A 16 -1.72 -9.19 10.19
C THR A 16 -1.12 -10.57 10.41
N THR A 17 0.14 -10.64 10.84
CA THR A 17 0.80 -11.90 11.19
C THR A 17 0.12 -12.60 12.36
N CYS A 18 -0.28 -11.84 13.39
CA CYS A 18 -1.07 -12.37 14.50
C CYS A 18 -2.43 -12.92 14.04
N VAL A 19 -3.13 -12.19 13.16
CA VAL A 19 -4.41 -12.65 12.59
C VAL A 19 -4.23 -13.95 11.80
N MET A 20 -3.22 -14.04 10.94
CA MET A 20 -2.95 -15.26 10.17
C MET A 20 -2.66 -16.46 11.08
N ASN A 21 -1.90 -16.27 12.17
CA ASN A 21 -1.67 -17.34 13.15
C ASN A 21 -2.97 -17.85 13.77
N LEU A 22 -3.88 -16.94 14.14
CA LEU A 22 -5.18 -17.30 14.70
C LEU A 22 -6.06 -18.04 13.68
N LEU A 23 -6.05 -17.62 12.42
CA LEU A 23 -6.85 -18.23 11.37
C LEU A 23 -6.37 -19.65 11.05
N GLU A 24 -5.05 -19.85 10.92
CA GLU A 24 -4.47 -21.20 10.74
C GLU A 24 -4.76 -22.11 11.94
N GLN A 25 -4.68 -21.57 13.17
CA GLN A 25 -4.93 -22.37 14.37
C GLN A 25 -6.39 -22.79 14.52
N ASN A 26 -7.34 -21.89 14.22
CA ASN A 26 -8.76 -22.11 14.52
C ASN A 26 -9.57 -22.59 13.32
N PHE A 27 -9.10 -22.34 12.10
CA PHE A 27 -9.83 -22.64 10.86
C PHE A 27 -8.88 -23.12 9.75
N PRO A 28 -8.10 -24.19 9.96
CA PRO A 28 -7.06 -24.63 9.02
C PRO A 28 -7.61 -25.09 7.65
N GLU A 29 -8.84 -25.61 7.62
CA GLU A 29 -9.47 -26.14 6.40
C GLU A 29 -10.19 -25.08 5.57
N SER A 30 -10.23 -23.83 6.06
CA SER A 30 -10.91 -22.73 5.38
C SER A 30 -9.95 -21.96 4.47
N ASP A 31 -10.42 -21.56 3.30
CA ASP A 31 -9.76 -20.53 2.52
C ASP A 31 -9.92 -19.17 3.21
N HIS A 32 -8.80 -18.46 3.38
CA HIS A 32 -8.77 -17.16 4.06
C HIS A 32 -8.48 -16.03 3.07
N VAL A 33 -9.40 -15.07 3.01
CA VAL A 33 -9.25 -13.83 2.23
C VAL A 33 -9.25 -12.64 3.18
N LEU A 34 -8.12 -11.92 3.24
CA LEU A 34 -7.95 -10.72 4.05
C LEU A 34 -8.23 -9.47 3.21
N ILE A 35 -9.16 -8.63 3.67
CA ILE A 35 -9.59 -7.42 2.96
C ILE A 35 -9.12 -6.19 3.72
N PHE A 36 -8.42 -5.30 3.03
CA PHE A 36 -7.87 -4.05 3.57
C PHE A 36 -8.39 -2.84 2.79
N ASP A 37 -8.52 -1.68 3.45
CA ASP A 37 -8.74 -0.42 2.75
C ASP A 37 -7.47 0.06 2.04
N ASN A 38 -7.64 1.04 1.15
CA ASN A 38 -6.58 1.69 0.38
C ASN A 38 -5.73 2.67 1.23
N ALA A 39 -5.40 2.31 2.47
CA ALA A 39 -4.59 3.15 3.34
C ALA A 39 -3.13 3.17 2.87
N PRO A 40 -2.41 4.31 2.94
CA PRO A 40 -1.00 4.38 2.54
C PRO A 40 -0.10 3.36 3.25
N THR A 41 -0.41 3.01 4.50
CA THR A 41 0.30 1.99 5.28
C THR A 41 0.15 0.59 4.70
N HIS A 42 -1.01 0.25 4.14
CA HIS A 42 -1.27 -1.04 3.49
C HIS A 42 -0.61 -1.13 2.10
N LEU A 43 -0.39 0.03 1.47
CA LEU A 43 0.20 0.15 0.14
C LEU A 43 1.73 0.29 0.14
N LYS A 44 2.38 0.25 1.30
CA LYS A 44 3.85 0.35 1.39
C LYS A 44 4.49 -0.83 0.67
N ARG A 45 5.31 -0.53 -0.34
CA ARG A 45 6.20 -1.49 -1.01
C ARG A 45 7.55 -1.51 -0.29
N ALA A 46 8.39 -2.50 -0.59
CA ALA A 46 9.77 -2.52 -0.09
C ALA A 46 10.52 -1.23 -0.49
N ASP A 47 11.46 -0.77 0.35
CA ASP A 47 12.17 0.49 0.12
C ASP A 47 12.98 0.51 -1.19
N ASP A 48 13.40 -0.67 -1.65
CA ASP A 48 14.16 -0.89 -2.89
C ASP A 48 13.26 -1.26 -4.09
N SER A 49 11.94 -1.23 -3.91
CA SER A 49 10.97 -1.66 -4.91
C SER A 49 11.01 -0.83 -6.20
N LEU A 50 10.63 -1.45 -7.32
CA LEU A 50 10.59 -0.77 -8.60
C LEU A 50 9.56 0.36 -8.59
N SER A 51 10.00 1.52 -9.06
CA SER A 51 9.16 2.69 -9.25
C SER A 51 9.68 3.52 -10.41
N ALA A 52 8.78 3.88 -11.33
CA ALA A 52 9.08 4.83 -12.39
C ALA A 52 9.16 6.29 -11.89
N HIS A 53 8.84 6.52 -10.61
CA HIS A 53 8.85 7.85 -10.01
C HIS A 53 10.28 8.27 -9.66
N ASN A 54 10.65 9.51 -9.98
CA ASN A 54 11.96 10.11 -9.71
C ASN A 54 13.19 9.42 -10.33
N MET A 55 13.01 8.40 -11.19
CA MET A 55 14.10 7.83 -11.96
C MET A 55 14.72 8.92 -12.88
N PRO A 56 16.06 9.06 -12.91
CA PRO A 56 16.70 9.98 -13.84
C PRO A 56 16.60 9.45 -15.29
N LYS A 57 16.56 10.37 -16.27
CA LYS A 57 16.54 9.98 -17.69
C LYS A 57 17.88 9.39 -18.15
N GLY A 58 18.98 10.02 -17.74
CA GLY A 58 20.33 9.64 -18.12
C GLY A 58 21.11 9.00 -16.97
N ILE A 59 22.35 8.65 -17.28
CA ILE A 59 23.26 7.96 -16.37
C ILE A 59 23.60 8.86 -15.18
N LYS A 60 23.44 8.34 -13.95
CA LYS A 60 23.68 9.14 -12.73
C LYS A 60 24.05 8.26 -11.53
N HIS A 61 24.79 8.82 -10.58
CA HIS A 61 24.80 8.30 -9.20
C HIS A 61 23.44 8.59 -8.57
N TRP A 62 22.59 7.57 -8.51
CA TRP A 62 21.21 7.67 -8.06
C TRP A 62 20.76 6.37 -7.37
N GLY A 63 19.84 6.52 -6.43
CA GLY A 63 19.20 5.44 -5.69
C GLY A 63 17.88 5.92 -5.08
N VAL A 64 17.09 4.99 -4.57
CA VAL A 64 15.85 5.27 -3.86
C VAL A 64 16.17 5.81 -2.47
N GLU A 65 15.45 6.84 -2.04
CA GLU A 65 15.58 7.37 -0.68
C GLU A 65 14.87 6.45 0.31
N LYS A 66 15.64 5.87 1.22
CA LYS A 66 15.17 5.07 2.34
C LYS A 66 15.29 5.89 3.63
N SER A 67 14.21 5.99 4.40
CA SER A 67 14.26 6.56 5.74
C SER A 67 14.91 5.56 6.71
N VAL A 68 15.90 6.02 7.46
CA VAL A 68 16.62 5.23 8.46
C VAL A 68 16.54 5.96 9.79
N THR A 69 16.14 5.25 10.85
CA THR A 69 16.15 5.80 12.20
C THR A 69 17.53 5.56 12.81
N ALA A 70 18.20 6.65 13.19
CA ALA A 70 19.48 6.60 13.87
C ALA A 70 19.29 6.16 15.34
N PRO A 71 20.36 5.70 16.04
CA PRO A 71 20.27 5.25 17.43
C PRO A 71 19.73 6.32 18.41
N ASP A 72 19.84 7.60 18.06
CA ASP A 72 19.34 8.74 18.83
C ASP A 72 17.85 9.06 18.56
N GLY A 73 17.18 8.27 17.72
CA GLY A 73 15.78 8.46 17.33
C GLY A 73 15.57 9.46 16.19
N THR A 74 16.63 10.05 15.63
CA THR A 74 16.50 10.96 14.48
C THR A 74 16.27 10.20 13.19
N MET A 75 15.48 10.78 12.27
CA MET A 75 15.29 10.20 10.94
C MET A 75 16.31 10.78 9.96
N ALA A 76 17.12 9.91 9.37
CA ALA A 76 18.02 10.21 8.27
C ALA A 76 17.48 9.59 6.96
N LYS A 77 17.98 10.08 5.82
CA LYS A 77 17.70 9.48 4.50
C LYS A 77 18.97 8.90 3.91
N GLU A 78 18.92 7.63 3.57
CA GLU A 78 19.98 6.93 2.84
C GLU A 78 19.54 6.70 1.39
N LYS A 79 20.49 6.63 0.45
CA LYS A 79 20.20 6.22 -0.93
C LYS A 79 20.58 4.76 -1.13
N VAL A 80 19.58 3.92 -1.38
CA VAL A 80 19.77 2.50 -1.69
C VAL A 80 19.57 2.24 -3.18
N PRO A 81 20.27 1.28 -3.79
CA PRO A 81 19.99 0.87 -5.16
C PRO A 81 18.54 0.38 -5.29
N MET A 82 17.87 0.78 -6.37
CA MET A 82 16.59 0.18 -6.74
C MET A 82 16.83 -1.26 -7.23
N LYS A 83 15.90 -2.17 -6.95
CA LYS A 83 15.93 -3.52 -7.51
C LYS A 83 15.95 -3.48 -9.04
N ASP A 84 16.60 -4.50 -9.61
CA ASP A 84 16.62 -4.75 -11.03
C ASP A 84 15.23 -5.08 -11.55
N GLY A 85 14.93 -4.61 -12.76
CA GLY A 85 13.71 -4.96 -13.46
C GLY A 85 13.80 -6.31 -14.14
N ARG A 86 12.80 -6.60 -14.96
CA ARG A 86 12.76 -7.82 -15.78
C ARG A 86 12.42 -7.47 -17.22
N PHE A 87 13.03 -8.21 -18.13
CA PHE A 87 12.61 -8.24 -19.53
C PHE A 87 11.31 -9.04 -19.67
N ALA A 88 10.68 -8.98 -20.85
CA ALA A 88 9.43 -9.69 -21.12
C ALA A 88 9.58 -11.22 -21.08
N ASP A 89 10.80 -11.73 -21.30
CA ASP A 89 11.17 -13.15 -21.14
C ASP A 89 11.42 -13.57 -19.69
N GLY A 90 11.30 -12.64 -18.73
CA GLY A 90 11.50 -12.86 -17.30
C GLY A 90 12.95 -12.74 -16.83
N HIS A 91 13.92 -12.59 -17.75
CA HIS A 91 15.32 -12.42 -17.38
C HIS A 91 15.54 -11.10 -16.64
N PRO A 92 16.44 -11.06 -15.62
CA PRO A 92 16.76 -9.83 -14.92
C PRO A 92 17.32 -8.77 -15.87
N GLN A 93 16.88 -7.53 -15.70
CA GLN A 93 17.47 -6.35 -16.33
C GLN A 93 18.21 -5.53 -15.29
N PRO A 94 19.56 -5.58 -15.26
CA PRO A 94 20.35 -4.74 -14.38
C PRO A 94 20.07 -3.25 -14.62
N PHE A 95 19.70 -2.51 -13.58
CA PHE A 95 19.46 -1.07 -13.69
C PHE A 95 20.70 -0.22 -13.41
N CYS A 96 21.72 -0.83 -12.80
CA CYS A 96 23.04 -0.25 -12.65
C CYS A 96 24.04 -0.91 -13.62
N PHE A 97 25.09 -0.19 -13.98
CA PHE A 97 26.17 -0.77 -14.78
C PHE A 97 27.01 -1.75 -13.95
N PRO A 98 27.39 -2.90 -14.52
CA PRO A 98 28.19 -3.90 -13.82
C PRO A 98 29.62 -3.40 -13.54
N PRO A 99 30.34 -4.07 -12.63
CA PRO A 99 31.78 -3.86 -12.46
C PRO A 99 32.53 -4.01 -13.79
N GLY A 100 33.57 -3.21 -14.00
CA GLY A 100 34.37 -3.21 -15.23
C GLY A 100 33.83 -2.35 -16.38
N HIS A 101 32.62 -1.80 -16.27
CA HIS A 101 32.09 -0.81 -17.20
C HIS A 101 32.61 0.60 -16.88
N GLU A 102 32.75 1.49 -17.88
CA GLU A 102 33.15 2.90 -17.68
C GLU A 102 32.24 3.65 -16.68
N HIS A 103 31.00 3.21 -16.58
CA HIS A 103 29.98 3.75 -15.69
C HIS A 103 29.61 2.83 -14.52
N ALA A 104 30.48 1.88 -14.16
CA ALA A 104 30.23 0.88 -13.11
C ALA A 104 29.59 1.49 -11.85
N GLY A 105 28.53 0.84 -11.35
CA GLY A 105 27.78 1.28 -10.17
C GLY A 105 26.85 2.49 -10.38
N LYS A 106 26.92 3.19 -11.51
CA LYS A 106 25.96 4.26 -11.84
C LYS A 106 24.65 3.64 -12.32
N PHE A 107 23.56 4.29 -12.00
CA PHE A 107 22.24 3.97 -12.53
C PHE A 107 22.18 4.33 -14.02
N LYS A 108 21.68 3.42 -14.86
CA LYS A 108 21.64 3.55 -16.33
C LYS A 108 20.76 4.70 -16.83
N GLY A 109 19.69 4.99 -16.09
CA GLY A 109 18.70 5.99 -16.48
C GLY A 109 17.62 5.42 -17.41
N MET A 110 16.43 6.03 -17.37
CA MET A 110 15.26 5.52 -18.09
C MET A 110 15.47 5.38 -19.59
N ALA A 111 16.20 6.31 -20.23
CA ALA A 111 16.41 6.24 -21.69
C ALA A 111 17.25 5.01 -22.09
N HIS A 112 18.25 4.65 -21.28
CA HIS A 112 19.09 3.48 -21.52
C HIS A 112 18.32 2.19 -21.23
N ILE A 113 17.59 2.13 -20.12
CA ILE A 113 16.73 0.99 -19.74
C ILE A 113 15.68 0.73 -20.83
N LEU A 114 15.06 1.78 -21.36
CA LEU A 114 14.09 1.68 -22.45
C LEU A 114 14.73 1.24 -23.77
N LYS A 115 15.95 1.72 -24.09
CA LYS A 115 16.68 1.28 -25.27
C LYS A 115 17.00 -0.21 -25.22
N GLU A 116 17.40 -0.74 -24.07
CA GLU A 116 17.58 -2.19 -23.83
C GLU A 116 16.28 -2.97 -24.01
N ARG A 117 15.14 -2.35 -23.69
CA ARG A 117 13.79 -2.90 -23.90
C ARG A 117 13.23 -2.72 -25.32
N GLY A 118 14.05 -2.29 -26.28
CA GLY A 118 13.66 -2.11 -27.70
C GLY A 118 13.10 -0.73 -28.06
N PHE A 119 13.02 0.22 -27.12
CA PHE A 119 12.57 1.59 -27.39
C PHE A 119 13.76 2.48 -27.79
N HIS A 120 14.21 2.34 -29.03
CA HIS A 120 15.44 3.00 -29.53
C HIS A 120 15.36 4.53 -29.52
N ASP A 121 14.16 5.11 -29.68
CA ASP A 121 13.94 6.56 -29.67
C ASP A 121 13.77 7.17 -28.27
N ALA A 122 13.94 6.38 -27.19
CA ALA A 122 13.77 6.87 -25.81
C ALA A 122 14.68 8.06 -25.45
N GLY A 123 15.81 8.23 -26.15
CA GLY A 123 16.68 9.40 -26.00
C GLY A 123 16.01 10.72 -26.39
N LYS A 124 15.05 10.70 -27.33
CA LYS A 124 14.31 11.89 -27.80
C LYS A 124 13.17 12.28 -26.86
N LEU A 125 12.65 11.31 -26.10
CA LEU A 125 11.55 11.55 -25.16
C LEU A 125 12.02 12.37 -23.94
N LYS A 126 11.12 13.19 -23.40
CA LYS A 126 11.35 13.82 -22.09
C LYS A 126 11.34 12.76 -20.99
N ALA A 127 12.03 13.04 -19.88
CA ALA A 127 12.07 12.15 -18.71
C ALA A 127 10.65 11.88 -18.18
N GLN A 128 9.88 12.95 -17.96
CA GLN A 128 8.54 12.93 -17.44
C GLN A 128 7.71 14.12 -17.95
N CYS A 129 6.40 14.00 -17.97
CA CYS A 129 5.49 15.12 -18.21
C CYS A 129 5.48 16.10 -17.02
N LYS A 130 5.23 17.39 -17.30
CA LYS A 130 5.17 18.45 -16.28
C LYS A 130 4.09 18.12 -15.25
N GLY A 131 4.43 18.20 -13.97
CA GLY A 131 3.52 17.90 -12.86
C GLY A 131 2.96 16.48 -12.84
N PHE A 132 3.63 15.52 -13.48
CA PHE A 132 3.18 14.13 -13.63
C PHE A 132 1.86 13.96 -14.39
N LYS A 133 1.42 15.00 -15.10
CA LYS A 133 0.19 15.00 -15.91
C LYS A 133 0.50 14.51 -17.32
N CYS A 134 0.37 13.20 -17.54
CA CYS A 134 0.47 12.63 -18.89
C CYS A 134 -0.86 12.86 -19.63
N PRO A 135 -0.84 13.04 -20.96
CA PRO A 135 -2.07 13.10 -21.74
C PRO A 135 -2.89 11.83 -21.53
N GLU A 136 -4.21 11.99 -21.47
CA GLU A 136 -5.14 10.88 -21.27
C GLU A 136 -5.08 9.90 -22.46
N GLY A 137 -5.17 8.60 -22.18
CA GLY A 137 -5.03 7.54 -23.18
C GLY A 137 -3.62 7.32 -23.73
N VAL A 138 -2.68 8.24 -23.52
CA VAL A 138 -1.31 8.14 -24.08
C VAL A 138 -0.37 7.36 -23.14
N THR A 139 0.36 6.41 -23.71
CA THR A 139 1.28 5.51 -22.97
C THR A 139 2.76 5.76 -23.29
N ASP A 140 3.07 6.58 -24.29
CA ASP A 140 4.43 6.80 -24.79
C ASP A 140 4.94 8.25 -24.71
N CYS A 141 4.19 9.13 -24.04
CA CYS A 141 4.48 10.57 -24.00
C CYS A 141 5.80 10.97 -23.30
N CYS A 142 6.39 10.08 -22.49
CA CYS A 142 7.65 10.30 -21.77
C CYS A 142 8.24 8.97 -21.28
N CYS A 143 9.54 8.94 -20.99
CA CYS A 143 10.21 7.72 -20.53
C CYS A 143 9.54 7.10 -19.29
N ARG A 144 9.17 7.93 -18.31
CA ARG A 144 8.44 7.47 -17.11
C ARG A 144 7.13 6.77 -17.46
N ARG A 145 6.35 7.32 -18.41
CA ARG A 145 5.01 6.79 -18.73
C ARG A 145 5.13 5.44 -19.43
N ILE A 146 6.11 5.30 -20.32
CA ILE A 146 6.42 4.02 -20.96
C ILE A 146 6.76 3.01 -19.88
N LEU A 147 7.80 3.26 -19.07
CA LEU A 147 8.24 2.34 -18.01
C LEU A 147 7.13 1.97 -17.03
N PHE A 148 6.32 2.95 -16.62
CA PHE A 148 5.19 2.71 -15.73
C PHE A 148 4.15 1.73 -16.29
N GLY A 149 4.06 1.58 -17.62
CA GLY A 149 3.15 0.62 -18.25
C GLY A 149 3.70 -0.81 -18.34
N TRP A 150 4.95 -1.04 -17.93
CA TRP A 150 5.53 -2.39 -17.96
C TRP A 150 5.11 -3.21 -16.73
N PRO A 151 4.88 -4.53 -16.87
CA PRO A 151 4.39 -5.39 -15.79
C PRO A 151 5.27 -5.35 -14.53
N ASP A 152 6.60 -5.30 -14.69
CA ASP A 152 7.54 -5.27 -13.58
C ASP A 152 7.51 -3.96 -12.76
N PHE A 153 6.90 -2.90 -13.29
CA PHE A 153 6.65 -1.63 -12.58
C PHE A 153 5.22 -1.51 -12.03
N THR A 154 4.23 -2.13 -12.68
CA THR A 154 2.83 -2.10 -12.23
C THR A 154 2.58 -3.11 -11.12
N ASP A 155 3.07 -4.33 -11.30
CA ASP A 155 2.66 -5.52 -10.53
C ASP A 155 3.61 -5.78 -9.37
N VAL A 156 4.09 -4.70 -8.75
CA VAL A 156 4.98 -4.79 -7.58
C VAL A 156 4.13 -4.95 -6.32
N PRO A 157 4.17 -6.10 -5.64
CA PRO A 157 3.36 -6.35 -4.46
C PRO A 157 3.80 -5.44 -3.31
N THR A 158 2.84 -5.08 -2.47
CA THR A 158 3.09 -4.40 -1.20
C THR A 158 3.77 -5.35 -0.22
N LEU A 159 4.36 -4.80 0.86
CA LEU A 159 4.88 -5.61 1.94
C LEU A 159 3.79 -6.45 2.59
N LEU A 160 2.57 -5.91 2.68
CA LEU A 160 1.41 -6.60 3.22
C LEU A 160 1.00 -7.80 2.37
N GLU A 161 0.83 -7.60 1.07
CA GLU A 161 0.53 -8.69 0.13
C GLU A 161 1.61 -9.77 0.16
N THR A 162 2.88 -9.36 0.13
CA THR A 162 4.03 -10.27 0.21
C THR A 162 4.01 -11.07 1.52
N ASN A 163 3.68 -10.45 2.65
CA ASN A 163 3.63 -11.11 3.96
C ASN A 163 2.53 -12.19 4.00
N CYS A 164 1.35 -11.89 3.46
CA CYS A 164 0.22 -12.81 3.44
C CYS A 164 0.41 -13.95 2.43
N GLN A 165 0.84 -13.64 1.21
CA GLN A 165 1.00 -14.62 0.13
C GLN A 165 2.04 -15.68 0.46
N LYS A 166 3.10 -15.34 1.22
CA LYS A 166 4.09 -16.30 1.74
C LYS A 166 3.48 -17.42 2.58
N ARG A 167 2.28 -17.21 3.13
CA ARG A 167 1.52 -18.17 3.94
C ARG A 167 0.27 -18.67 3.24
N GLY A 168 0.10 -18.39 1.95
CA GLY A 168 -1.07 -18.79 1.17
C GLY A 168 -2.32 -17.95 1.40
N PHE A 169 -2.26 -16.86 2.16
CA PHE A 169 -3.41 -15.98 2.36
C PHE A 169 -3.65 -15.08 1.16
N GLN A 170 -4.89 -15.02 0.67
CA GLN A 170 -5.29 -14.06 -0.35
C GLN A 170 -5.52 -12.68 0.28
N VAL A 171 -5.06 -11.64 -0.41
CA VAL A 171 -5.25 -10.24 0.02
C VAL A 171 -6.03 -9.48 -1.04
N ILE A 172 -7.02 -8.71 -0.61
CA ILE A 172 -7.75 -7.76 -1.45
C ILE A 172 -7.59 -6.37 -0.85
N ILE A 173 -6.91 -5.48 -1.57
CA ILE A 173 -6.86 -4.06 -1.22
C ILE A 173 -7.96 -3.35 -1.98
N LEU A 174 -8.89 -2.74 -1.25
CA LEU A 174 -10.03 -2.05 -1.86
C LEU A 174 -9.55 -0.86 -2.70
N PRO A 175 -10.21 -0.55 -3.83
CA PRO A 175 -9.94 0.67 -4.56
C PRO A 175 -10.25 1.87 -3.67
N LYS A 176 -9.62 3.02 -3.94
CA LYS A 176 -9.85 4.29 -3.21
C LYS A 176 -11.27 4.86 -3.42
N PHE A 177 -12.17 4.12 -4.06
CA PHE A 177 -13.51 4.58 -4.35
C PHE A 177 -14.33 4.69 -3.07
N HIS A 178 -14.86 5.88 -2.82
CA HIS A 178 -15.78 6.18 -1.74
C HIS A 178 -17.19 5.67 -2.10
N CYS A 179 -17.41 4.37 -2.13
CA CYS A 179 -18.79 3.89 -2.12
C CYS A 179 -19.43 4.25 -0.78
N GLU A 180 -20.72 4.59 -0.77
CA GLU A 180 -21.46 4.99 0.45
C GLU A 180 -21.52 3.89 1.53
N LEU A 181 -21.16 2.66 1.15
CA LEU A 181 -20.93 1.51 2.03
C LEU A 181 -19.80 0.65 1.46
N SER A 182 -18.57 0.90 1.89
CA SER A 182 -17.48 -0.06 1.74
C SER A 182 -17.72 -1.30 2.61
N PHE A 183 -17.10 -2.44 2.27
CA PHE A 183 -17.19 -3.67 3.09
C PHE A 183 -16.80 -3.42 4.55
N ILE A 184 -15.81 -2.54 4.78
CA ILE A 184 -15.34 -2.15 6.10
C ILE A 184 -16.41 -1.34 6.85
N GLU A 185 -17.08 -0.40 6.19
CA GLU A 185 -18.22 0.32 6.77
C GLU A 185 -19.39 -0.61 7.09
N PHE A 186 -19.66 -1.59 6.22
CA PHE A 186 -20.65 -2.63 6.47
C PHE A 186 -20.27 -3.48 7.70
N ALA A 187 -19.04 -4.00 7.76
CA ALA A 187 -18.58 -4.81 8.89
C ALA A 187 -18.60 -4.02 10.21
N ASN A 188 -18.12 -2.77 10.20
CA ASN A 188 -18.16 -1.90 11.38
C ASN A 188 -19.60 -1.60 11.81
N ARG A 189 -20.50 -1.36 10.87
CA ARG A 189 -21.93 -1.18 11.16
C ARG A 189 -22.52 -2.45 11.76
N SER A 190 -22.28 -3.61 11.17
CA SER A 190 -22.75 -4.91 11.67
C SER A 190 -22.23 -5.21 13.08
N LEU A 191 -20.95 -4.97 13.35
CA LEU A 191 -20.35 -5.13 14.68
C LEU A 191 -21.02 -4.23 15.73
N ARG A 192 -21.30 -2.96 15.40
CA ARG A 192 -22.04 -2.07 16.30
C ARG A 192 -23.48 -2.52 16.53
N PHE A 193 -24.16 -3.06 15.53
CA PHE A 193 -25.48 -3.65 15.73
C PHE A 193 -25.41 -4.88 16.65
N ILE A 194 -24.44 -5.77 16.45
CA ILE A 194 -24.21 -6.93 17.32
C ILE A 194 -23.92 -6.48 18.77
N ASP A 195 -23.06 -5.48 18.95
CA ASP A 195 -22.73 -4.90 20.27
C ASP A 195 -23.97 -4.27 20.93
N ALA A 196 -24.78 -3.53 20.18
CA ALA A 196 -26.05 -2.98 20.66
C ALA A 196 -26.98 -4.09 21.21
N TYR A 197 -27.16 -5.17 20.45
CA TYR A 197 -28.00 -6.29 20.87
C TYR A 197 -27.42 -7.02 22.09
N ARG A 198 -26.09 -7.19 22.16
CA ARG A 198 -25.41 -7.75 23.36
C ARG A 198 -25.63 -6.90 24.61
N LYS A 199 -25.77 -5.59 24.44
CA LYS A 199 -26.09 -4.63 25.51
C LYS A 199 -27.59 -4.53 25.83
N GLY A 200 -28.42 -5.37 25.20
CA GLY A 200 -29.86 -5.45 25.46
C GLY A 200 -30.72 -4.42 24.73
N LEU A 201 -30.17 -3.70 23.76
CA LEU A 201 -30.94 -2.70 22.99
C LEU A 201 -31.90 -3.38 22.03
N ASN A 202 -33.10 -2.80 21.89
CA ASN A 202 -34.04 -3.21 20.85
C ASN A 202 -33.70 -2.60 19.48
N GLY A 203 -34.44 -2.97 18.43
CA GLY A 203 -34.17 -2.51 17.06
C GLY A 203 -34.19 -0.99 16.87
N LYS A 204 -35.09 -0.26 17.55
CA LYS A 204 -35.17 1.21 17.46
C LYS A 204 -34.00 1.87 18.17
N GLN A 205 -33.68 1.41 19.37
CA GLN A 205 -32.55 1.89 20.17
C GLN A 205 -31.20 1.62 19.45
N ALA A 206 -31.03 0.43 18.88
CA ALA A 206 -29.82 0.06 18.13
C ALA A 206 -29.64 0.93 16.87
N ALA A 207 -30.73 1.25 16.15
CA ALA A 207 -30.68 2.13 14.99
C ALA A 207 -30.30 3.57 15.36
N TRP A 208 -30.86 4.10 16.45
CA TRP A 208 -30.49 5.43 16.97
C TRP A 208 -29.02 5.49 17.41
N ALA A 209 -28.57 4.50 18.19
CA ALA A 209 -27.19 4.43 18.66
C ALA A 209 -26.21 4.33 17.49
N ASN A 210 -26.48 3.51 16.47
CA ASN A 210 -25.64 3.40 15.29
C ASN A 210 -25.57 4.70 14.46
N LYS A 211 -26.63 5.51 14.46
CA LYS A 211 -26.63 6.83 13.80
C LYS A 211 -25.79 7.83 14.57
N LYS A 212 -25.93 7.87 15.90
CA LYS A 212 -25.19 8.78 16.79
C LYS A 212 -23.69 8.47 16.83
N TYR A 213 -23.33 7.20 16.89
CA TYR A 213 -21.94 6.73 17.01
C TYR A 213 -21.38 6.18 15.69
N ARG A 214 -21.76 6.76 14.55
CA ARG A 214 -21.37 6.30 13.20
C ARG A 214 -19.84 6.17 13.04
N GLY A 215 -19.06 6.99 13.73
CA GLY A 215 -17.59 6.97 13.71
C GLY A 215 -16.92 6.04 14.75
N HIS A 216 -17.69 5.41 15.65
CA HIS A 216 -17.13 4.56 16.70
C HIS A 216 -17.17 3.09 16.26
N ARG A 217 -16.24 2.26 16.77
CA ARG A 217 -16.23 0.81 16.51
C ARG A 217 -17.06 0.00 17.51
N VAL A 218 -17.26 0.54 18.72
CA VAL A 218 -18.00 -0.06 19.82
C VAL A 218 -18.86 1.03 20.46
N LEU A 219 -20.02 0.65 20.97
CA LEU A 219 -20.90 1.57 21.69
C LEU A 219 -20.34 1.82 23.10
N PRO A 220 -20.35 3.05 23.63
CA PRO A 220 -19.94 3.30 25.02
C PRO A 220 -20.85 2.56 26.02
N ASP A 221 -20.33 2.28 27.22
CA ASP A 221 -21.11 1.61 28.27
C ASP A 221 -22.16 2.52 28.91
N SER A 222 -22.08 3.83 28.69
CA SER A 222 -23.06 4.83 29.13
C SER A 222 -24.37 4.82 28.35
N ILE A 223 -24.47 4.05 27.26
CA ILE A 223 -25.58 4.13 26.32
C ILE A 223 -26.97 3.92 26.91
N PRO A 224 -27.20 3.01 27.88
CA PRO A 224 -28.52 2.86 28.47
C PRO A 224 -29.04 4.19 29.07
N LYS A 225 -28.18 4.92 29.79
CA LYS A 225 -28.52 6.22 30.39
C LYS A 225 -28.80 7.29 29.34
N GLU A 226 -28.10 7.23 28.21
CA GLU A 226 -28.33 8.15 27.11
C GLU A 226 -29.63 7.85 26.34
N LEU A 227 -30.05 6.58 26.26
CA LEU A 227 -31.34 6.22 25.67
C LEU A 227 -32.50 6.75 26.52
N ASP A 228 -32.42 6.58 27.84
CA ASP A 228 -33.39 7.10 28.81
C ASP A 228 -33.48 8.63 28.74
N SER A 229 -32.34 9.31 28.59
CA SER A 229 -32.29 10.79 28.51
C SER A 229 -32.80 11.36 27.18
N ASN A 230 -32.97 10.53 26.15
CA ASN A 230 -33.44 10.94 24.82
C ASN A 230 -34.82 10.33 24.49
N ASP A 231 -35.51 9.75 25.47
CA ASP A 231 -36.81 9.09 25.32
C ASP A 231 -36.87 8.07 24.16
N ILE A 232 -35.77 7.34 23.94
CA ILE A 232 -35.67 6.34 22.87
C ILE A 232 -36.19 4.99 23.37
N ALA A 233 -37.51 4.79 23.22
CA ALA A 233 -38.22 3.54 23.52
C ALA A 233 -38.15 2.52 22.36
#